data_AF-A0A0C2D2E6-F1
#
_entry.id   AF-A0A0C2D2E6-F1
#
_cell.length_a   1.000
_cell.length_b   1.000
_cell.length_c   1.000
_cell.angle_alpha   90.00
_cell.angle_beta   90.00
_cell.angle_gamma   90.00
#
_symmetry.space_group_name_H-M   'P 1'
#
loop_
_entity.id
_entity.type
_entity.pdbx_description
1 polymer ?
#
loop_
_entity_poly.entity_id
_entity_poly.type
_entity_poly.pdbx_seq_one_letter_code
_entity_poly.pdbx_strand_id
1 'polypeptide(L)' 'PIIISKPHFYQASDIVKSFVPRFKPSYDDETTLDIEPMTGTVISANKRIQINLLTNQFPTIG' A
#
# COMPACT_ATOMS: atom_id res chain seq x y z
N PRO A 1 14.75 -7.25 -1.89
CA PRO A 1 14.02 -6.93 -0.64
C PRO A 1 12.63 -6.35 -0.97
N ILE A 2 11.60 -7.20 -0.96
CA ILE A 2 10.23 -6.82 -1.33
C ILE A 2 9.54 -6.15 -0.14
N ILE A 3 8.89 -5.02 -0.37
CA ILE A 3 8.09 -4.28 0.63
C ILE A 3 6.65 -4.16 0.13
N ILE A 4 5.70 -4.45 1.01
CA ILE A 4 4.26 -4.34 0.72
C ILE A 4 3.75 -3.01 1.27
N SER A 5 2.90 -2.32 0.50
CA SER A 5 2.19 -1.12 0.94
C SER A 5 0.76 -1.09 0.41
N LYS A 6 -0.04 -0.13 0.90
CA LYS A 6 -1.26 0.28 0.19
C LYS A 6 -0.90 1.01 -1.11
N PRO A 7 -1.82 1.07 -2.09
CA PRO A 7 -1.60 1.83 -3.32
C PRO A 7 -1.21 3.28 -3.03
N HIS A 8 -0.34 3.84 -3.86
CA HIS A 8 0.14 5.22 -3.75
C HIS A 8 0.71 5.60 -2.37
N PHE A 9 1.14 4.60 -1.59
CA PHE A 9 1.57 4.78 -0.21
C PHE A 9 0.49 5.43 0.68
N TYR A 10 -0.79 5.12 0.39
CA TYR A 10 -1.92 5.54 1.22
C TYR A 10 -1.72 5.10 2.68
N GLN A 11 -1.92 6.03 3.62
CA GLN A 11 -1.65 5.86 5.06
C GLN A 11 -0.19 5.50 5.44
N ALA A 12 0.78 5.63 4.53
CA ALA A 12 2.19 5.50 4.88
C ALA A 12 2.72 6.74 5.64
N SER A 13 3.88 6.58 6.30
CA SER A 13 4.62 7.66 6.96
C SER A 13 5.00 8.77 5.98
N ASP A 14 5.04 10.01 6.44
CA ASP A 14 5.38 11.17 5.62
C ASP A 14 6.81 11.13 5.08
N ILE A 15 7.72 10.44 5.77
CA ILE A 15 9.07 10.17 5.28
C ILE A 15 9.02 9.36 3.99
N VAL A 16 8.13 8.35 3.90
CA VAL A 16 8.00 7.56 2.67
C VAL A 16 7.43 8.42 1.55
N LYS A 17 6.41 9.24 1.83
CA LYS A 17 5.80 10.15 0.84
C LYS A 17 6.79 11.16 0.28
N SER A 18 7.73 11.66 1.09
CA SER A 18 8.73 12.65 0.63
C SER A 18 9.71 12.06 -0.39
N PHE A 19 10.01 10.76 -0.31
CA PHE A 19 10.85 10.07 -1.29
C PHE A 19 10.16 9.78 -2.62
N VAL A 20 8.81 9.81 -2.67
CA VAL A 20 8.03 9.48 -3.86
C VAL A 20 6.93 10.52 -4.14
N PRO A 21 7.32 11.78 -4.44
CA PRO A 21 6.39 12.92 -4.49
C PRO A 21 5.34 12.86 -5.62
N ARG A 22 5.48 11.91 -6.55
CA ARG A 22 4.57 11.76 -7.68
C ARG A 22 3.29 10.98 -7.33
N PHE A 23 3.28 10.27 -6.20
CA PHE A 23 2.07 9.57 -5.74
C PHE A 23 1.14 10.50 -4.99
N LYS A 24 -0.16 10.40 -5.30
CA LYS A 24 -1.22 11.18 -4.67
C LYS A 24 -2.17 10.22 -3.96
N PRO A 25 -1.92 9.90 -2.67
CA PRO A 25 -2.79 8.98 -1.93
C PRO A 25 -4.20 9.56 -1.80
N SER A 26 -5.20 8.72 -2.07
CA SER A 26 -6.62 9.10 -2.01
C SER A 26 -7.44 8.07 -1.23
N TYR A 27 -8.67 8.43 -0.82
CA TYR A 27 -9.56 7.51 -0.10
C TYR A 27 -9.84 6.22 -0.89
N ASP A 28 -9.84 6.30 -2.22
CA ASP A 28 -10.04 5.14 -3.08
C ASP A 28 -8.92 4.09 -2.90
N ASP A 29 -7.73 4.46 -2.45
CA ASP A 29 -6.63 3.52 -2.20
C ASP A 29 -6.83 2.66 -0.93
N GLU A 30 -7.94 2.86 -0.21
CA GLU A 30 -8.30 2.07 0.96
C GLU A 30 -8.66 0.62 0.58
N THR A 31 -8.35 -0.29 1.50
CA THR A 31 -8.84 -1.67 1.44
C THR A 31 -10.10 -1.75 2.26
N THR A 32 -11.21 -2.14 1.63
CA THR A 32 -12.52 -2.27 2.28
C THR A 32 -12.93 -3.73 2.40
N LEU A 33 -13.66 -4.04 3.46
CA LEU A 33 -14.24 -5.35 3.71
C LEU A 33 -15.62 -5.16 4.34
N ASP A 34 -16.66 -5.35 3.55
CA ASP A 34 -18.04 -5.21 3.95
C ASP A 34 -18.56 -6.59 4.38
N ILE A 35 -18.98 -6.70 5.64
CA ILE A 35 -19.39 -7.96 6.26
C ILE A 35 -20.83 -7.84 6.71
N GLU A 36 -21.64 -8.85 6.40
CA GLU A 36 -22.99 -8.97 6.96
C GLU A 36 -22.88 -9.27 8.47
N PRO A 37 -23.42 -8.41 9.35
CA PRO A 37 -23.14 -8.47 10.77
C PRO A 37 -23.70 -9.71 11.48
N MET A 38 -24.77 -10.34 10.99
CA MET A 38 -25.41 -11.48 11.65
C MET A 38 -24.74 -12.83 11.34
N THR A 39 -24.31 -13.03 10.09
CA THR A 39 -23.76 -14.27 9.55
C THR A 39 -22.25 -14.23 9.41
N GLY A 40 -21.64 -13.04 9.44
CA GLY A 40 -20.21 -12.85 9.19
C GLY A 40 -19.81 -13.07 7.73
N THR A 41 -20.78 -13.16 6.82
CA THR A 41 -20.52 -13.39 5.39
C THR A 41 -19.98 -12.12 4.75
N VAL A 42 -18.94 -12.25 3.93
CA VAL A 42 -18.39 -11.13 3.15
C VAL A 42 -19.37 -10.77 2.04
N ILE A 43 -19.91 -9.55 2.08
CA ILE A 43 -20.81 -9.00 1.06
C ILE A 43 -20.00 -8.42 -0.10
N SER A 44 -18.92 -7.70 0.23
CA SER A 44 -18.06 -7.02 -0.72
C SER A 44 -16.66 -6.86 -0.12
N ALA A 45 -15.63 -6.99 -0.93
CA ALA A 45 -14.25 -6.78 -0.51
C ALA A 45 -13.47 -6.13 -1.63
N ASN A 46 -12.74 -5.05 -1.31
CA ASN A 46 -11.82 -4.42 -2.22
C ASN A 46 -10.42 -4.46 -1.62
N LYS A 47 -9.65 -5.49 -1.97
CA LYS A 47 -8.26 -5.65 -1.51
C LYS A 47 -7.31 -4.98 -2.49
N ARG A 48 -6.67 -3.89 -2.08
CA ARG A 48 -5.69 -3.15 -2.90
C ARG A 48 -4.31 -3.23 -2.27
N ILE A 49 -3.34 -3.78 -2.99
CA ILE A 49 -1.97 -3.95 -2.51
C ILE A 49 -0.99 -3.44 -3.58
N GLN A 50 0.08 -2.79 -3.11
CA GLN A 50 1.23 -2.39 -3.91
C GLN A 50 2.48 -3.15 -3.46
N ILE A 51 3.27 -3.59 -4.44
CA ILE A 51 4.54 -4.28 -4.25
C ILE A 51 5.67 -3.31 -4.62
N ASN A 52 6.62 -3.11 -3.72
CA ASN A 52 7.77 -2.22 -3.89
C ASN A 52 9.07 -3.00 -3.71
N LEU A 53 10.14 -2.50 -4.33
CA LEU A 53 11.49 -3.01 -4.11
C LEU A 53 12.30 -1.95 -3.36
N LEU A 54 12.90 -2.33 -2.24
CA LEU A 54 13.86 -1.47 -1.55
C LEU A 54 15.20 -1.52 -2.29
N THR A 55 15.69 -0.37 -2.74
CA THR A 55 16.97 -0.26 -3.43
C THR A 55 17.92 0.58 -2.60
N ASN A 56 19.11 0.07 -2.35
CA ASN A 56 20.18 0.80 -1.70
C ASN A 56 21.34 0.96 -2.70
N GLN A 57 22.05 2.09 -2.64
CA GLN A 57 23.27 2.26 -3.42
C GLN A 57 24.36 1.39 -2.81
N PHE A 58 24.97 0.53 -3.63
CA PHE A 58 26.15 -0.25 -3.26
C PHE A 58 27.37 0.28 -4.03
N PRO A 59 28.49 0.59 -3.37
CA PRO A 59 29.67 1.19 -4.01
C PRO A 59 30.35 0.25 -5.02
N THR A 60 30.14 -1.06 -4.90
CA THR A 60 30.54 -2.08 -5.87
C THR A 60 29.36 -3.00 -6.11
N ILE A 61 28.91 -3.05 -7.35
CA ILE A 61 28.02 -4.10 -7.84
C ILE A 61 28.96 -5.15 -8.41
N GLY A 62 29.05 -6.30 -7.74
CA GLY A 62 30.01 -7.36 -8.07
C GLY A 62 29.90 -7.88 -9.50
#